data_AF-A0A7C1JZ18-F1
#
_entry.id   AF-A0A7C1JZ18-F1
#
_cell.length_a   1.000
_cell.length_b   1.000
_cell.length_c   1.000
_cell.angle_alpha   90.00
_cell.angle_beta   90.00
_cell.angle_gamma   90.00
#
_symmetry.space_group_name_H-M   'P 1'
#
loop_
_entity.id
_entity.type
_entity.pdbx_description
1 polymer ?
#
loop_
_entity_poly.entity_id
_entity_poly.type
_entity_poly.pdbx_seq_one_letter_code
_entity_poly.pdbx_strand_id
1 'polypeptide(L)'
;MIPSTEKRELSMKSANAARQEFEAELLEVEQTLHEALADLFPPFSQMVAQELRRSHPLWRGALVLVAGTPDRDEEARRRQRIDLAAALEMLHLAINVHMLLGETNRAEPTHSSVLGSTILAGDYCFSRAAALAVRIGERVVVEIFSDVLKRISEGHLRRLLEGEEAPFNEDRELCIAGVEAATYLARSLPSVRALALHFAESLADQHAPEQATSFWNTARQEMHNLLTPTQYARWETFLDWWHTPSP
;
A
#
# COMPACT_ATOMS: atom_id res chain seq x y z
N MET A 1 40.47 -6.85 -12.75
CA MET A 1 40.03 -5.71 -11.92
C MET A 1 39.23 -4.80 -12.83
N ILE A 2 37.91 -4.74 -12.69
CA ILE A 2 37.05 -3.94 -13.57
C ILE A 2 37.32 -2.45 -13.31
N PRO A 3 37.62 -1.63 -14.33
CA PRO A 3 37.89 -0.19 -14.18
C PRO A 3 36.74 0.57 -13.49
N SER A 4 37.08 1.64 -12.76
CA SER A 4 36.14 2.42 -11.93
C SER A 4 34.99 3.06 -12.72
N THR A 5 35.22 3.41 -13.98
CA THR A 5 34.21 3.91 -14.92
C THR A 5 33.19 2.83 -15.31
N GLU A 6 33.65 1.62 -15.60
CA GLU A 6 32.79 0.51 -16.01
C GLU A 6 31.90 0.03 -14.84
N LYS A 7 32.42 0.03 -13.60
CA LYS A 7 31.60 -0.20 -12.39
C LYS A 7 30.50 0.85 -12.20
N ARG A 8 30.79 2.12 -12.50
CA ARG A 8 29.82 3.21 -12.36
C ARG A 8 28.71 3.10 -13.40
N GLU A 9 29.04 2.73 -14.63
CA GLU A 9 28.06 2.48 -15.69
C GLU A 9 27.15 1.27 -15.39
N LEU A 10 27.71 0.17 -14.87
CA LEU A 10 26.93 -1.01 -14.46
C LEU A 10 25.95 -0.69 -13.32
N SER A 11 26.40 0.08 -12.34
CA SER A 11 25.57 0.56 -11.22
C SER A 11 24.42 1.46 -11.70
N MET A 12 24.70 2.41 -12.60
CA MET A 12 23.68 3.29 -13.19
C MET A 12 22.65 2.53 -14.02
N LYS A 13 23.07 1.53 -14.81
CA LYS A 13 22.15 0.68 -15.58
C LYS A 13 21.22 -0.12 -14.68
N SER A 14 21.74 -0.68 -13.58
CA SER A 14 20.95 -1.42 -12.61
C SER A 14 19.93 -0.54 -11.89
N ALA A 15 20.31 0.67 -11.49
CA ALA A 15 19.39 1.61 -10.86
C ALA A 15 18.26 2.05 -11.82
N ASN A 16 18.59 2.30 -13.09
CA ASN A 16 17.58 2.65 -14.09
C ASN A 16 16.61 1.49 -14.38
N ALA A 17 17.10 0.25 -14.43
CA ALA A 17 16.26 -0.93 -14.60
C ALA A 17 15.31 -1.11 -13.40
N ALA A 18 15.82 -1.03 -12.17
CA ALA A 18 15.00 -1.11 -10.95
C ALA A 18 13.90 -0.05 -10.92
N ARG A 19 14.20 1.17 -11.38
CA ARG A 19 13.23 2.25 -11.52
C ARG A 19 12.12 1.92 -12.53
N GLN A 20 12.50 1.46 -13.72
CA GLN A 20 11.55 1.11 -14.77
C GLN A 20 10.62 -0.03 -14.35
N GLU A 21 11.17 -1.05 -13.67
CA GLU A 21 10.39 -2.19 -13.17
C GLU A 21 9.42 -1.77 -12.06
N PHE A 22 9.86 -0.93 -11.12
CA PHE A 22 9.01 -0.38 -10.06
C PHE A 22 7.86 0.46 -10.64
N GLU A 23 8.15 1.38 -11.57
CA GLU A 23 7.13 2.21 -12.21
C GLU A 23 6.14 1.36 -13.02
N ALA A 24 6.61 0.31 -13.71
CA ALA A 24 5.75 -0.62 -14.44
C ALA A 24 4.83 -1.42 -13.51
N GLU A 25 5.34 -1.92 -12.38
CA GLU A 25 4.51 -2.62 -11.39
C GLU A 25 3.47 -1.71 -10.76
N LEU A 26 3.83 -0.45 -10.46
CA LEU A 26 2.90 0.51 -9.90
C LEU A 26 1.76 0.84 -10.89
N LEU A 27 2.08 0.94 -12.19
CA LEU A 27 1.07 1.08 -13.24
C LEU A 27 0.14 -0.15 -13.32
N GLU A 28 0.69 -1.36 -13.16
CA GLU A 28 -0.12 -2.60 -13.13
C GLU A 28 -1.00 -2.69 -11.87
N VAL A 29 -0.56 -2.15 -10.74
CA VAL A 29 -1.40 -2.00 -9.54
C VAL A 29 -2.59 -1.08 -9.85
N GLU A 30 -2.34 0.07 -10.47
CA GLU A 30 -3.40 1.00 -10.88
C GLU A 30 -4.37 0.35 -11.87
N GLN A 31 -3.88 -0.38 -12.87
CA GLN A 31 -4.73 -1.11 -13.81
C GLN A 31 -5.58 -2.16 -13.09
N THR A 32 -4.98 -2.91 -12.16
CA THR A 32 -5.69 -3.93 -11.37
C THR A 32 -6.82 -3.31 -10.52
N LEU A 33 -6.61 -2.12 -9.96
CA LEU A 33 -7.66 -1.38 -9.24
C LEU A 33 -8.80 -0.98 -10.18
N HIS A 34 -8.48 -0.43 -11.35
CA HIS A 34 -9.49 -0.02 -12.35
C HIS A 34 -10.30 -1.22 -12.86
N GLU A 35 -9.65 -2.33 -13.19
CA GLU A 35 -10.31 -3.58 -13.60
C GLU A 35 -11.22 -4.12 -12.50
N ALA A 36 -10.78 -4.02 -11.24
CA ALA A 36 -11.58 -4.47 -10.11
C ALA A 36 -12.86 -3.64 -9.92
N LEU A 37 -12.86 -2.37 -10.35
CA LEU A 37 -14.00 -1.46 -10.24
C LEU A 37 -14.87 -1.41 -11.50
N ALA A 38 -14.50 -2.10 -12.58
CA ALA A 38 -15.14 -1.98 -13.90
C ALA A 38 -16.64 -2.28 -13.91
N ASP A 39 -17.10 -3.21 -13.06
CA ASP A 39 -18.52 -3.62 -12.98
C ASP A 39 -19.38 -2.69 -12.12
N LEU A 40 -18.79 -1.70 -11.44
CA LEU A 40 -19.53 -0.75 -10.63
C LEU A 40 -20.30 0.23 -11.53
N PHE A 41 -21.60 0.36 -11.31
CA PHE A 41 -22.46 1.18 -12.16
C PHE A 41 -22.63 2.62 -11.60
N PRO A 42 -22.98 3.61 -12.44
CA PRO A 42 -23.26 4.98 -11.99
C PRO A 42 -24.48 5.07 -11.06
N PRO A 43 -24.51 6.01 -10.09
CA PRO A 43 -23.50 7.04 -9.84
C PRO A 43 -22.31 6.56 -8.99
N PHE A 44 -22.36 5.34 -8.44
CA PHE A 44 -21.34 4.84 -7.50
C PHE A 44 -19.94 4.74 -8.12
N SER A 45 -19.84 4.37 -9.40
CA SER A 45 -18.55 4.38 -10.10
C SER A 45 -17.90 5.76 -10.15
N GLN A 46 -18.68 6.83 -10.26
CA GLN A 46 -18.15 8.20 -10.26
C GLN A 46 -17.66 8.60 -8.87
N MET A 47 -18.44 8.26 -7.84
CA MET A 47 -18.08 8.50 -6.43
C MET A 47 -16.81 7.75 -6.06
N VAL A 48 -16.75 6.44 -6.31
CA VAL A 48 -15.57 5.61 -6.00
C VAL A 48 -14.36 6.04 -6.82
N ALA A 49 -14.52 6.41 -8.10
CA ALA A 49 -13.42 6.92 -8.90
C ALA A 49 -12.88 8.26 -8.35
N GLN A 50 -13.71 9.08 -7.72
CA GLN A 50 -13.27 10.31 -7.06
C GLN A 50 -12.45 10.01 -5.80
N GLU A 51 -12.88 9.06 -4.98
CA GLU A 51 -12.11 8.62 -3.80
C GLU A 51 -10.80 7.94 -4.19
N LEU A 52 -10.81 7.14 -5.27
CA LEU A 52 -9.58 6.56 -5.79
C LEU A 52 -8.60 7.66 -6.20
N ARG A 53 -9.04 8.66 -6.98
CA ARG A 53 -8.18 9.81 -7.36
C ARG A 53 -7.62 10.56 -6.14
N ARG A 54 -8.40 10.71 -5.07
CA ARG A 54 -7.94 11.33 -3.81
C ARG A 54 -6.89 10.49 -3.08
N SER A 55 -6.90 9.18 -3.29
CA SER A 55 -5.95 8.25 -2.69
C SER A 55 -4.58 8.25 -3.39
N HIS A 56 -4.44 8.89 -4.55
CA HIS A 56 -3.15 9.01 -5.23
C HIS A 56 -2.22 10.00 -4.51
N PRO A 57 -0.90 9.73 -4.48
CA PRO A 57 -0.23 8.57 -5.09
C PRO A 57 -0.46 7.27 -4.29
N LEU A 58 -0.47 6.11 -4.98
CA LEU A 58 -0.72 4.76 -4.41
C LEU A 58 0.48 4.23 -3.61
N TRP A 59 0.84 4.95 -2.56
CA TRP A 59 2.10 4.75 -1.86
C TRP A 59 2.12 3.54 -0.94
N ARG A 60 0.97 3.11 -0.42
CA ARG A 60 0.86 1.90 0.41
C ARG A 60 1.14 0.69 -0.48
N GLY A 61 0.57 0.71 -1.69
CA GLY A 61 0.87 -0.23 -2.75
C GLY A 61 2.35 -0.18 -3.16
N ALA A 62 2.91 1.00 -3.39
CA ALA A 62 4.33 1.15 -3.73
C ALA A 62 5.27 0.59 -2.64
N LEU A 63 4.96 0.80 -1.37
CA LEU A 63 5.70 0.23 -0.25
C LEU A 63 5.62 -1.31 -0.25
N VAL A 64 4.44 -1.88 -0.53
CA VAL A 64 4.27 -3.34 -0.71
C VAL A 64 5.14 -3.86 -1.86
N LEU A 65 5.20 -3.14 -2.99
CA LEU A 65 6.00 -3.55 -4.14
C LEU A 65 7.51 -3.63 -3.83
N VAL A 66 8.05 -2.75 -3.00
CA VAL A 66 9.47 -2.81 -2.62
C VAL A 66 9.73 -3.78 -1.48
N ALA A 67 8.85 -3.85 -0.48
CA ALA A 67 8.96 -4.80 0.63
C ALA A 67 8.79 -6.26 0.17
N GLY A 68 8.00 -6.48 -0.89
CA GLY A 68 7.70 -7.80 -1.44
C GLY A 68 8.66 -8.28 -2.53
N THR A 69 9.77 -7.58 -2.79
CA THR A 69 10.73 -7.99 -3.82
C THR A 69 11.53 -9.21 -3.34
N PRO A 70 11.39 -10.40 -3.96
CA PRO A 70 12.17 -11.58 -3.60
C PRO A 70 13.60 -11.51 -4.15
N ASP A 71 14.49 -12.40 -3.68
CA ASP A 71 15.86 -12.52 -4.20
C ASP A 71 15.90 -12.93 -5.68
N ARG A 72 14.90 -13.69 -6.12
CA ARG A 72 14.68 -14.11 -7.51
C ARG A 72 13.22 -13.84 -7.86
N ASP A 73 13.00 -12.86 -8.73
CA ASP A 73 11.65 -12.43 -9.08
C ASP A 73 11.12 -13.26 -10.26
N GLU A 74 10.29 -14.24 -9.91
CA GLU A 74 9.54 -15.04 -10.87
C GLU A 74 8.20 -14.35 -11.14
N GLU A 75 7.67 -14.49 -12.36
CA GLU A 75 6.42 -13.84 -12.77
C GLU A 75 5.25 -14.12 -11.82
N ALA A 76 5.15 -15.35 -11.28
CA ALA A 76 4.13 -15.69 -10.31
C ALA A 76 4.25 -14.89 -8.99
N ARG A 77 5.48 -14.64 -8.52
CA ARG A 77 5.75 -13.83 -7.31
C ARG A 77 5.50 -12.36 -7.56
N ARG A 78 5.89 -11.87 -8.73
CA ARG A 78 5.57 -10.52 -9.20
C ARG A 78 4.06 -10.30 -9.21
N ARG A 79 3.29 -11.23 -9.79
CA ARG A 79 1.82 -11.14 -9.83
C ARG A 79 1.20 -11.14 -8.42
N GLN A 80 1.65 -12.03 -7.53
CA GLN A 80 1.18 -12.05 -6.14
C GLN A 80 1.42 -10.71 -5.42
N ARG A 81 2.58 -10.09 -5.65
CA ARG A 81 2.93 -8.79 -5.06
C ARG A 81 2.09 -7.64 -5.61
N ILE A 82 1.81 -7.63 -6.91
CA ILE A 82 0.90 -6.65 -7.54
C ILE A 82 -0.52 -6.81 -6.99
N ASP A 83 -1.04 -8.05 -6.95
CA ASP A 83 -2.38 -8.32 -6.41
C ASP A 83 -2.47 -7.93 -4.92
N LEU A 84 -1.39 -8.13 -4.13
CA LEU A 84 -1.31 -7.67 -2.74
C LEU A 84 -1.34 -6.14 -2.62
N ALA A 85 -0.55 -5.43 -3.43
CA ALA A 85 -0.52 -3.97 -3.44
C ALA A 85 -1.89 -3.39 -3.83
N ALA A 86 -2.52 -3.94 -4.86
CA ALA A 86 -3.87 -3.56 -5.27
C ALA A 86 -4.93 -3.91 -4.21
N ALA A 87 -4.82 -5.07 -3.55
CA ALA A 87 -5.74 -5.44 -2.47
C ALA A 87 -5.66 -4.44 -1.31
N LEU A 88 -4.46 -3.99 -0.93
CA LEU A 88 -4.25 -3.05 0.16
C LEU A 88 -4.81 -1.66 -0.17
N GLU A 89 -4.55 -1.14 -1.37
CA GLU A 89 -5.10 0.16 -1.81
C GLU A 89 -6.62 0.09 -2.01
N MET A 90 -7.16 -1.03 -2.50
CA MET A 90 -8.61 -1.24 -2.59
C MET A 90 -9.27 -1.31 -1.21
N LEU A 91 -8.58 -1.87 -0.21
CA LEU A 91 -9.06 -1.89 1.18
C LEU A 91 -9.09 -0.48 1.77
N HIS A 92 -8.03 0.31 1.58
CA HIS A 92 -7.99 1.72 1.94
C HIS A 92 -9.12 2.52 1.26
N LEU A 93 -9.33 2.31 -0.03
CA LEU A 93 -10.43 2.92 -0.78
C LEU A 93 -11.80 2.55 -0.19
N ALA A 94 -12.02 1.29 0.18
CA ALA A 94 -13.27 0.85 0.81
C ALA A 94 -13.52 1.59 2.13
N ILE A 95 -12.49 1.73 2.96
CA ILE A 95 -12.56 2.48 4.23
C ILE A 95 -12.93 3.94 3.95
N ASN A 96 -12.25 4.61 3.03
CA ASN A 96 -12.55 6.01 2.68
C ASN A 96 -13.98 6.20 2.19
N VAL A 97 -14.47 5.29 1.34
CA VAL A 97 -15.86 5.31 0.88
C VAL A 97 -16.83 5.19 2.07
N HIS A 98 -16.58 4.30 3.04
CA HIS A 98 -17.40 4.21 4.25
C HIS A 98 -17.35 5.49 5.10
N MET A 99 -16.21 6.18 5.15
CA MET A 99 -16.05 7.39 5.96
C MET A 99 -16.75 8.63 5.37
N LEU A 100 -17.12 8.63 4.08
CA LEU A 100 -17.99 9.67 3.49
C LEU A 100 -19.32 9.84 4.25
N LEU A 101 -19.77 8.81 4.97
CA LEU A 101 -20.96 8.85 5.84
C LEU A 101 -20.83 9.83 7.01
N GLY A 102 -19.61 10.06 7.50
CA GLY A 102 -19.33 10.97 8.59
C GLY A 102 -19.46 12.45 8.20
N GLU A 103 -19.38 12.75 6.91
CA GLU A 103 -19.35 14.12 6.37
C GLU A 103 -20.73 14.66 5.97
N THR A 104 -21.75 13.80 5.90
CA THR A 104 -23.11 14.21 5.51
C THR A 104 -23.96 14.69 6.69
N ASN A 105 -24.58 15.87 6.54
CA ASN A 105 -25.47 16.45 7.56
C ASN A 105 -26.69 15.54 7.84
N ARG A 106 -26.82 15.07 9.09
CA ARG A 106 -27.88 14.17 9.58
C ARG A 106 -29.32 14.71 9.46
N ALA A 107 -29.53 15.93 9.00
CA ALA A 107 -30.80 16.65 9.11
C ALA A 107 -31.76 16.47 7.92
N GLU A 108 -31.35 15.85 6.80
CA GLU A 108 -32.23 15.72 5.62
C GLU A 108 -32.85 14.32 5.44
N PRO A 109 -34.10 14.21 4.96
CA PRO A 109 -34.76 12.93 4.68
C PRO A 109 -34.07 12.10 3.58
N THR A 110 -33.28 12.73 2.72
CA THR A 110 -32.39 12.10 1.72
C THR A 110 -31.19 11.36 2.35
N HIS A 111 -30.86 11.66 3.61
CA HIS A 111 -29.70 11.11 4.33
C HIS A 111 -29.76 9.58 4.46
N SER A 112 -30.94 8.98 4.67
CA SER A 112 -31.05 7.51 4.83
C SER A 112 -30.76 6.76 3.53
N SER A 113 -31.15 7.32 2.37
CA SER A 113 -30.88 6.69 1.07
C SER A 113 -29.41 6.82 0.70
N VAL A 114 -28.81 7.99 0.95
CA VAL A 114 -27.37 8.22 0.75
C VAL A 114 -26.57 7.27 1.64
N LEU A 115 -26.92 7.19 2.93
CA LEU A 115 -26.30 6.31 3.92
C LEU A 115 -26.26 4.85 3.46
N GLY A 116 -27.41 4.27 3.11
CA GLY A 116 -27.47 2.88 2.66
C GLY A 116 -26.68 2.65 1.38
N SER A 117 -26.69 3.62 0.47
CA SER A 117 -26.00 3.52 -0.81
C SER A 117 -24.47 3.59 -0.69
N THR A 118 -23.95 4.42 0.23
CA THR A 118 -22.52 4.51 0.52
C THR A 118 -22.00 3.27 1.24
N ILE A 119 -22.78 2.69 2.16
CA ILE A 119 -22.43 1.41 2.79
C ILE A 119 -22.23 0.33 1.73
N LEU A 120 -23.19 0.18 0.80
CA LEU A 120 -23.11 -0.82 -0.26
C LEU A 120 -21.96 -0.56 -1.24
N ALA A 121 -21.62 0.71 -1.51
CA ALA A 121 -20.46 1.04 -2.33
C ALA A 121 -19.13 0.69 -1.63
N GLY A 122 -19.05 0.93 -0.31
CA GLY A 122 -17.92 0.49 0.50
C GLY A 122 -17.81 -1.04 0.54
N ASP A 123 -18.92 -1.74 0.77
CA ASP A 123 -18.99 -3.21 0.74
C ASP A 123 -18.57 -3.78 -0.63
N TYR A 124 -18.93 -3.10 -1.72
CA TYR A 124 -18.47 -3.46 -3.06
C TYR A 124 -16.94 -3.38 -3.14
N CYS A 125 -16.33 -2.24 -2.80
CA CYS A 125 -14.87 -2.08 -2.79
C CYS A 125 -14.19 -3.10 -1.87
N PHE A 126 -14.75 -3.33 -0.68
CA PHE A 126 -14.26 -4.33 0.26
C PHE A 126 -14.29 -5.74 -0.34
N SER A 127 -15.38 -6.11 -1.01
CA SER A 127 -15.47 -7.41 -1.70
C SER A 127 -14.41 -7.57 -2.80
N ARG A 128 -14.05 -6.47 -3.49
CA ARG A 128 -12.98 -6.47 -4.49
C ARG A 128 -11.61 -6.62 -3.84
N ALA A 129 -11.35 -5.96 -2.71
CA ALA A 129 -10.12 -6.14 -1.93
C ALA A 129 -9.97 -7.60 -1.47
N ALA A 130 -11.04 -8.20 -0.94
CA ALA A 130 -11.06 -9.60 -0.53
C ALA A 130 -10.80 -10.55 -1.71
N ALA A 131 -11.41 -10.29 -2.88
CA ALA A 131 -11.17 -11.09 -4.08
C ALA A 131 -9.71 -11.02 -4.53
N LEU A 132 -9.08 -9.85 -4.49
CA LEU A 132 -7.65 -9.68 -4.78
C LEU A 132 -6.77 -10.43 -3.76
N ALA A 133 -7.08 -10.32 -2.46
CA ALA A 133 -6.35 -11.05 -1.41
C ALA A 133 -6.44 -12.58 -1.58
N VAL A 134 -7.60 -13.10 -1.98
CA VAL A 134 -7.79 -14.54 -2.23
C VAL A 134 -7.00 -15.02 -3.45
N ARG A 135 -6.88 -14.20 -4.52
CA ARG A 135 -6.11 -14.56 -5.73
C ARG A 135 -4.63 -14.83 -5.46
N ILE A 136 -4.07 -14.23 -4.41
CA ILE A 136 -2.69 -14.44 -3.99
C ILE A 136 -2.44 -15.91 -3.62
N GLY A 137 -3.47 -16.63 -3.15
CA GLY A 137 -3.41 -18.06 -2.86
C GLY A 137 -2.70 -18.42 -1.55
N GLU A 138 -2.45 -17.44 -0.69
CA GLU A 138 -1.73 -17.60 0.58
C GLU A 138 -2.63 -17.27 1.76
N ARG A 139 -2.97 -18.29 2.56
CA ARG A 139 -3.88 -18.15 3.70
C ARG A 139 -3.44 -17.08 4.70
N VAL A 140 -2.13 -16.98 4.96
CA VAL A 140 -1.55 -15.99 5.89
C VAL A 140 -1.90 -14.57 5.47
N VAL A 141 -1.96 -14.28 4.17
CA VAL A 141 -2.33 -12.94 3.68
C VAL A 141 -3.78 -12.61 4.02
N VAL A 142 -4.69 -13.58 3.87
CA VAL A 142 -6.11 -13.41 4.23
C VAL A 142 -6.27 -13.20 5.73
N GLU A 143 -5.49 -13.90 6.56
CA GLU A 143 -5.48 -13.73 8.02
C GLU A 143 -5.01 -12.31 8.40
N ILE A 144 -3.90 -11.83 7.82
CA ILE A 144 -3.40 -10.47 8.02
C ILE A 144 -4.44 -9.41 7.65
N PHE A 145 -5.12 -9.58 6.50
CA PHE A 145 -6.16 -8.66 6.03
C PHE A 145 -7.38 -8.64 6.95
N SER A 146 -7.80 -9.81 7.44
CA SER A 146 -8.89 -9.91 8.41
C SER A 146 -8.54 -9.19 9.71
N ASP A 147 -7.32 -9.38 10.22
CA ASP A 147 -6.88 -8.78 11.48
C ASP A 147 -6.70 -7.26 11.39
N VAL A 148 -6.15 -6.75 10.27
CA VAL A 148 -6.03 -5.30 10.07
C VAL A 148 -7.40 -4.64 9.88
N LEU A 149 -8.31 -5.28 9.13
CA LEU A 149 -9.68 -4.77 8.97
C LEU A 149 -10.39 -4.63 10.31
N LYS A 150 -10.28 -5.65 11.17
CA LYS A 150 -10.84 -5.61 12.53
C LYS A 150 -10.28 -4.43 13.31
N ARG A 151 -8.95 -4.28 13.36
CA ARG A 151 -8.28 -3.18 14.08
C ARG A 151 -8.72 -1.82 13.58
N ILE A 152 -8.81 -1.64 12.26
CA ILE A 152 -9.25 -0.39 11.65
C ILE A 152 -10.71 -0.08 11.98
N SER A 153 -11.59 -1.08 11.86
CA SER A 153 -13.00 -0.94 12.20
C SER A 153 -13.20 -0.54 13.67
N GLU A 154 -12.48 -1.20 14.58
CA GLU A 154 -12.50 -0.88 16.01
C GLU A 154 -11.94 0.53 16.28
N GLY A 155 -10.86 0.93 15.60
CA GLY A 155 -10.25 2.25 15.72
C GLY A 155 -11.20 3.37 15.30
N HIS A 156 -11.84 3.23 14.14
CA HIS A 156 -12.84 4.19 13.65
C HIS A 156 -14.09 4.24 14.54
N LEU A 157 -14.58 3.10 15.03
CA LEU A 157 -15.69 3.05 15.98
C LEU A 157 -15.34 3.78 17.30
N ARG A 158 -14.12 3.61 17.82
CA ARG A 158 -13.68 4.35 19.02
C ARG A 158 -13.65 5.85 18.77
N ARG A 159 -13.04 6.32 17.67
CA ARG A 159 -13.05 7.76 17.31
C ARG A 159 -14.46 8.32 17.22
N LEU A 160 -15.39 7.57 16.65
CA LEU A 160 -16.79 7.98 16.54
C LEU A 160 -17.49 8.12 17.90
N LEU A 161 -17.16 7.26 18.87
CA LEU A 161 -17.80 7.22 20.20
C LEU A 161 -17.12 8.13 21.23
N GLU A 162 -15.78 8.22 21.18
CA GLU A 162 -14.94 8.89 22.17
C GLU A 162 -14.52 10.31 21.72
N GLY A 163 -14.68 10.63 20.43
CA GLY A 163 -14.32 11.93 19.84
C GLY A 163 -13.02 11.89 19.04
N GLU A 164 -12.79 12.93 18.22
CA GLU A 164 -11.65 13.01 17.29
C GLU A 164 -10.28 13.03 17.96
N GLU A 165 -10.21 13.33 19.27
CA GLU A 165 -8.96 13.32 20.04
C GLU A 165 -8.42 11.91 20.32
N ALA A 166 -9.20 10.85 20.07
CA ALA A 166 -8.72 9.47 20.18
C ALA A 166 -7.69 9.19 19.07
N PRO A 167 -6.39 8.97 19.40
CA PRO A 167 -5.36 8.80 18.39
C PRO A 167 -5.55 7.46 17.67
N PHE A 168 -5.85 7.50 16.38
CA PHE A 168 -5.88 6.32 15.54
C PHE A 168 -5.43 6.67 14.13
N ASN A 169 -4.44 5.92 13.64
CA ASN A 169 -3.82 6.10 12.34
C ASN A 169 -4.05 4.83 11.51
N GLU A 170 -5.01 4.91 10.60
CA GLU A 170 -5.36 3.78 9.71
C GLU A 170 -4.25 3.44 8.72
N ASP A 171 -3.51 4.44 8.24
CA ASP A 171 -2.38 4.26 7.34
C ASP A 171 -1.30 3.42 7.98
N ARG A 172 -1.03 3.66 9.27
CA ARG A 172 -0.09 2.87 10.04
C ARG A 172 -0.50 1.41 10.08
N GLU A 173 -1.77 1.12 10.38
CA GLU A 173 -2.28 -0.25 10.45
C GLU A 173 -2.19 -0.94 9.07
N LEU A 174 -2.62 -0.25 8.01
CA LEU A 174 -2.56 -0.78 6.64
C LEU A 174 -1.12 -1.03 6.17
N CYS A 175 -0.20 -0.10 6.41
CA CYS A 175 1.19 -0.24 5.97
C CYS A 175 1.91 -1.37 6.69
N ILE A 176 1.69 -1.53 8.00
CA ILE A 176 2.23 -2.67 8.75
C ILE A 176 1.70 -3.99 8.17
N ALA A 177 0.39 -4.08 7.95
CA ALA A 177 -0.22 -5.29 7.38
C ALA A 177 0.29 -5.59 5.96
N GLY A 178 0.40 -4.56 5.12
CA GLY A 178 0.95 -4.64 3.77
C GLY A 178 2.39 -5.15 3.77
N VAL A 179 3.27 -4.55 4.58
CA VAL A 179 4.67 -4.96 4.68
C VAL A 179 4.83 -6.34 5.30
N GLU A 180 4.01 -6.68 6.29
CA GLU A 180 4.00 -8.01 6.89
C GLU A 180 3.65 -9.08 5.84
N ALA A 181 2.60 -8.87 5.06
CA ALA A 181 2.21 -9.77 3.98
C ALA A 181 3.27 -9.81 2.87
N ALA A 182 3.81 -8.65 2.47
CA ALA A 182 4.79 -8.54 1.39
C ALA A 182 6.09 -9.29 1.72
N THR A 183 6.63 -9.08 2.93
CA THR A 183 7.85 -9.73 3.40
C THR A 183 7.65 -11.23 3.63
N TYR A 184 6.45 -11.66 4.02
CA TYR A 184 6.07 -13.08 4.05
C TYR A 184 6.12 -13.71 2.65
N LEU A 185 5.48 -13.07 1.65
CA LEU A 185 5.46 -13.57 0.27
C LEU A 185 6.87 -13.62 -0.35
N ALA A 186 7.69 -12.61 -0.07
CA ALA A 186 9.08 -12.53 -0.51
C ALA A 186 10.02 -13.49 0.22
N ARG A 187 9.55 -14.11 1.32
CA ARG A 187 10.34 -14.96 2.22
C ARG A 187 11.57 -14.21 2.77
N SER A 188 11.39 -12.93 3.08
CA SER A 188 12.47 -12.05 3.54
C SER A 188 13.09 -12.54 4.85
N LEU A 189 14.36 -12.23 5.05
CA LEU A 189 15.05 -12.48 6.31
C LEU A 189 14.34 -11.76 7.47
N PRO A 190 14.34 -12.32 8.70
CA PRO A 190 13.73 -11.67 9.86
C PRO A 190 14.22 -10.24 10.13
N SER A 191 15.50 -9.97 9.89
CA SER A 191 16.09 -8.62 10.02
C SER A 191 15.56 -7.65 8.96
N VAL A 192 15.45 -8.09 7.71
CA VAL A 192 14.86 -7.30 6.63
C VAL A 192 13.39 -6.99 6.92
N ARG A 193 12.62 -7.99 7.39
CA ARG A 193 11.22 -7.79 7.81
C ARG A 193 11.12 -6.77 8.94
N ALA A 194 11.96 -6.88 9.98
CA ALA A 194 11.95 -5.94 11.10
C ALA A 194 12.25 -4.50 10.66
N LEU A 195 13.27 -4.30 9.82
CA LEU A 195 13.61 -2.98 9.28
C LEU A 195 12.48 -2.42 8.40
N ALA A 196 11.89 -3.25 7.53
CA ALA A 196 10.79 -2.83 6.67
C ALA A 196 9.55 -2.43 7.48
N LEU A 197 9.22 -3.17 8.54
CA LEU A 197 8.09 -2.84 9.43
C LEU A 197 8.32 -1.52 10.18
N HIS A 198 9.53 -1.30 10.71
CA HIS A 198 9.86 -0.05 11.39
C HIS A 198 9.85 1.16 10.43
N PHE A 199 10.31 0.93 9.19
CA PHE A 199 10.20 1.94 8.14
C PHE A 199 8.73 2.25 7.82
N ALA A 200 7.88 1.23 7.68
CA ALA A 200 6.44 1.40 7.45
C ALA A 200 5.76 2.21 8.56
N GLU A 201 6.10 1.93 9.82
CA GLU A 201 5.62 2.70 10.98
C GLU A 201 6.03 4.17 10.90
N SER A 202 7.30 4.44 10.54
CA SER A 202 7.82 5.80 10.42
C SER A 202 7.21 6.56 9.24
N LEU A 203 6.92 5.86 8.13
CA LEU A 203 6.37 6.44 6.92
C LEU A 203 4.89 6.83 7.06
N ALA A 204 4.13 6.04 7.80
CA ALA A 204 2.70 6.27 8.01
C ALA A 204 2.39 7.48 8.91
N ASP A 205 3.38 8.06 9.58
CA ASP A 205 3.20 9.31 10.31
C ASP A 205 3.29 10.51 9.35
N GLN A 206 2.12 10.93 8.86
CA GLN A 206 1.98 12.04 7.91
C GLN A 206 2.52 13.39 8.45
N HIS A 207 2.69 13.54 9.77
CA HIS A 207 3.24 14.75 10.38
C HIS A 207 4.77 14.74 10.47
N ALA A 208 5.41 13.64 10.05
CA ALA A 208 6.81 13.40 10.29
C ALA A 208 7.57 12.76 9.11
N PRO A 209 7.45 13.27 7.86
CA PRO A 209 8.19 12.73 6.71
C PRO A 209 9.71 12.74 6.92
N GLU A 210 10.23 13.72 7.67
CA GLU A 210 11.65 13.80 8.03
C GLU A 210 12.10 12.63 8.92
N GLN A 211 11.20 12.06 9.74
CA GLN A 211 11.53 10.89 10.57
C GLN A 211 11.72 9.65 9.71
N ALA A 212 10.86 9.42 8.71
CA ALA A 212 11.02 8.32 7.76
C ALA A 212 12.34 8.42 6.99
N THR A 213 12.68 9.61 6.47
CA THR A 213 13.96 9.85 5.78
C THR A 213 15.15 9.67 6.73
N SER A 214 15.06 10.15 7.97
CA SER A 214 16.10 9.99 9.00
C SER A 214 16.34 8.52 9.35
N PHE A 215 15.24 7.76 9.56
CA PHE A 215 15.32 6.33 9.79
C PHE A 215 15.97 5.63 8.61
N TRP A 216 15.52 5.89 7.38
CA TRP A 216 16.14 5.31 6.18
C TRP A 216 17.63 5.60 6.11
N ASN A 217 18.06 6.84 6.32
CA ASN A 217 19.46 7.22 6.28
C ASN A 217 20.31 6.45 7.28
N THR A 218 19.73 6.10 8.44
CA THR A 218 20.37 5.28 9.46
C THR A 218 20.37 3.79 9.07
N ALA A 219 19.24 3.27 8.58
CA ALA A 219 19.06 1.87 8.25
C ALA A 219 19.70 1.45 6.91
N ARG A 220 19.97 2.40 5.99
CA ARG A 220 20.40 2.09 4.62
C ARG A 220 21.65 1.24 4.55
N GLN A 221 22.60 1.44 5.47
CA GLN A 221 23.85 0.67 5.49
C GLN A 221 23.60 -0.77 5.92
N GLU A 222 22.69 -0.97 6.87
CA GLU A 222 22.26 -2.30 7.30
C GLU A 222 21.48 -3.00 6.18
N MET A 223 20.52 -2.31 5.55
CA MET A 223 19.76 -2.83 4.41
C MET A 223 20.66 -3.16 3.22
N HIS A 224 21.68 -2.35 2.92
CA HIS A 224 22.67 -2.65 1.88
C HIS A 224 23.42 -3.97 2.14
N ASN A 225 23.67 -4.31 3.41
CA ASN A 225 24.36 -5.55 3.77
C ASN A 225 23.43 -6.77 3.75
N LEU A 226 22.13 -6.57 3.92
CA LEU A 226 21.13 -7.63 4.03
C LEU A 226 20.41 -7.94 2.71
N LEU A 227 20.31 -6.95 1.82
CA LEU A 227 19.57 -7.04 0.56
C LEU A 227 20.48 -7.36 -0.63
N THR A 228 19.91 -8.01 -1.64
CA THR A 228 20.54 -8.08 -2.96
C THR A 228 20.64 -6.68 -3.60
N PRO A 229 21.56 -6.46 -4.56
CA PRO A 229 21.66 -5.18 -5.26
C PRO A 229 20.35 -4.71 -5.89
N THR A 230 19.54 -5.63 -6.43
CA THR A 230 18.23 -5.32 -7.03
C THR A 230 17.22 -4.88 -5.97
N GLN A 231 17.10 -5.62 -4.86
CA GLN A 231 16.20 -5.23 -3.77
C GLN A 231 16.59 -3.87 -3.19
N TYR A 232 17.88 -3.64 -2.95
CA TYR A 232 18.37 -2.36 -2.45
C TYR A 232 18.04 -1.20 -3.40
N ALA A 233 18.31 -1.37 -4.70
CA ALA A 233 18.01 -0.37 -5.71
C ALA A 233 16.50 -0.05 -5.80
N ARG A 234 15.63 -1.05 -5.59
CA ARG A 234 14.18 -0.84 -5.54
C ARG A 234 13.75 -0.03 -4.33
N TRP A 235 14.31 -0.28 -3.14
CA TRP A 235 14.06 0.56 -1.97
C TRP A 235 14.54 2.00 -2.16
N GLU A 236 15.73 2.22 -2.74
CA GLU A 236 16.20 3.57 -3.08
C GLU A 236 15.28 4.26 -4.09
N THR A 237 14.84 3.54 -5.12
CA THR A 237 13.87 4.04 -6.11
C THR A 237 12.57 4.48 -5.44
N PHE A 238 12.02 3.67 -4.54
CA PHE A 238 10.78 4.01 -3.83
C PHE A 238 10.93 5.30 -3.02
N LEU A 239 12.06 5.52 -2.35
CA LEU A 239 12.28 6.73 -1.56
C LEU A 239 12.40 7.97 -2.42
N ASP A 240 13.15 7.87 -3.53
CA ASP A 240 13.25 8.95 -4.51
C ASP A 240 11.86 9.28 -5.08
N TRP A 241 11.08 8.26 -5.42
CA TRP A 241 9.70 8.39 -5.89
C TRP A 241 8.77 8.98 -4.80
N TRP A 242 8.88 8.55 -3.54
CA TRP A 242 8.04 9.01 -2.43
C TRP A 242 8.22 10.50 -2.14
N HIS A 243 9.43 11.02 -2.28
CA HIS A 243 9.70 12.45 -2.13
C HIS A 243 9.20 13.29 -3.31
N THR A 244 9.10 12.69 -4.50
CA THR A 244 8.67 13.38 -5.72
C THR A 244 7.73 12.48 -6.54
N PRO A 245 6.53 12.15 -6.01
CA PRO A 245 5.64 11.23 -6.69
C PRO A 245 5.22 11.88 -8.01
N SER A 246 5.38 11.14 -9.10
CA SER A 246 4.85 11.59 -10.38
C SER A 246 3.32 11.63 -10.30
N PRO A 247 2.68 12.68 -10.84
CA PRO A 247 1.23 12.87 -10.77
C PRO A 247 0.45 11.80 -11.54
#